data_AF-A0AAV6YNP7-F1
#
_entry.id   AF-A0AAV6YNP7-F1
#
_cell.length_a   1.000
_cell.length_b   1.000
_cell.length_c   1.000
_cell.angle_alpha   90.00
_cell.angle_beta   90.00
_cell.angle_gamma   90.00
#
_symmetry.space_group_name_H-M   'P 1'
#
loop_
_entity.id
_entity.type
_entity.pdbx_description
1 polymer ?
#
loop_
_entity_poly.entity_id
_entity_poly.type
_entity_poly.pdbx_seq_one_letter_code
_entity_poly.pdbx_strand_id
1 'polypeptide(L)'
;DGQSGKVTVDDYGARTGKSPGLMRQLNINGDLYVGGMKEIALHTNRQYVGGLIGCISHFTLSTDYHVSLVEDASDGKNINTCGTK
;
A
#
# COMPACT_ATOMS: atom_id res chain seq x y z
N ASP A 1 -1.38 -20.30 4.19
CA ASP A 1 -0.42 -20.28 5.32
C ASP A 1 -0.23 -18.82 5.73
N GLY A 2 -0.83 -18.36 6.84
CA GLY A 2 -1.07 -16.92 7.08
C GLY A 2 0.17 -16.02 7.26
N GLN A 3 1.36 -16.60 7.39
CA GLN A 3 2.63 -15.86 7.51
C GLN A 3 3.35 -15.66 6.18
N SER A 4 2.96 -16.39 5.13
CA SER A 4 3.67 -16.37 3.85
C SER A 4 3.18 -15.23 2.97
N GLY A 5 4.10 -14.39 2.50
CA GLY A 5 3.85 -13.29 1.57
C GLY A 5 4.56 -13.48 0.23
N LYS A 6 4.02 -12.85 -0.82
CA LYS A 6 4.59 -12.86 -2.17
C LYS A 6 4.45 -11.47 -2.80
N VAL A 7 5.51 -10.97 -3.42
CA VAL A 7 5.52 -9.75 -4.21
C VAL A 7 6.08 -10.03 -5.60
N THR A 8 5.43 -9.49 -6.62
CA THR A 8 5.88 -9.54 -8.01
C THR A 8 5.90 -8.11 -8.54
N VAL A 9 6.95 -7.77 -9.27
CA VAL A 9 7.05 -6.50 -10.00
C VAL A 9 7.20 -6.88 -11.46
N ASP A 10 6.24 -6.45 -12.29
CA ASP A 10 6.18 -6.76 -13.72
C ASP A 10 6.42 -8.27 -13.99
N ASP A 11 7.32 -8.57 -14.94
CA ASP A 11 7.72 -9.92 -15.32
C ASP A 11 9.03 -10.39 -14.65
N TYR A 12 9.51 -9.68 -13.61
CA TYR A 12 10.78 -10.02 -12.93
C TYR A 12 10.70 -11.24 -12.01
N GLY A 13 9.57 -11.94 -12.00
CA GLY A 13 9.32 -13.10 -11.15
C GLY A 13 8.95 -12.74 -9.71
N ALA A 14 8.39 -13.73 -9.01
CA ALA A 14 7.88 -13.54 -7.66
C ALA A 14 8.99 -13.68 -6.60
N ARG A 15 9.02 -12.77 -5.63
CA ARG A 15 9.78 -12.89 -4.38
C ARG A 15 8.83 -13.31 -3.25
N THR A 16 9.23 -14.30 -2.47
CA THR A 16 8.46 -14.79 -1.33
C THR A 16 9.18 -14.49 -0.01
N GLY A 17 8.42 -14.38 1.06
CA GLY A 17 8.93 -14.16 2.41
C GLY A 17 7.97 -14.69 3.46
N LYS A 18 8.42 -14.77 4.71
CA LYS A 18 7.61 -15.23 5.83
C LYS A 18 7.82 -14.30 7.04
N SER A 19 6.74 -13.87 7.68
CA SER A 19 6.82 -13.10 8.91
C SER A 19 7.38 -13.95 10.06
N PRO A 20 8.17 -13.36 10.99
CA PRO A 20 8.72 -14.09 12.12
C PRO A 20 7.64 -14.39 13.18
N GLY A 21 7.92 -15.35 14.06
CA GLY A 21 7.05 -15.69 15.20
C GLY A 21 5.90 -16.64 14.86
N LEU A 22 4.88 -16.67 15.73
CA LEU A 22 3.77 -17.64 15.66
C LEU A 22 2.45 -17.04 15.15
N MET A 23 2.34 -15.72 15.06
CA MET A 23 1.11 -15.05 14.63
C MET A 23 0.85 -15.34 13.15
N ARG A 24 -0.42 -15.56 12.77
CA ARG A 24 -0.82 -15.89 11.38
C ARG A 24 -1.94 -14.98 10.84
N GLN A 25 -2.37 -14.01 11.64
CA GLN A 25 -3.49 -13.13 11.33
C GLN A 25 -3.02 -11.68 11.33
N LEU A 26 -3.60 -10.89 10.43
CA LEU A 26 -3.46 -9.44 10.39
C LEU A 26 -4.69 -8.81 11.07
N ASN A 27 -4.46 -8.00 12.10
CA ASN A 27 -5.53 -7.26 12.79
C ASN A 27 -5.42 -5.79 12.40
N ILE A 28 -6.44 -5.26 11.72
CA ILE A 28 -6.49 -3.87 11.25
C ILE A 28 -7.83 -3.24 11.66
N ASN A 29 -7.77 -2.04 12.26
CA ASN A 29 -8.93 -1.29 12.72
C ASN A 29 -8.91 0.17 12.21
N GLY A 30 -8.25 0.42 11.08
CA GLY A 30 -8.03 1.79 10.57
C GLY A 30 -8.04 1.88 9.05
N ASP A 31 -7.88 3.11 8.57
CA ASP A 31 -7.96 3.45 7.15
C ASP A 31 -6.76 2.92 6.35
N LEU A 32 -6.98 2.76 5.04
CA LEU A 32 -5.94 2.45 4.07
C LEU A 32 -5.31 3.76 3.54
N TYR A 33 -4.01 3.91 3.73
CA TYR A 33 -3.25 5.06 3.23
C TYR A 33 -2.55 4.72 1.92
N VAL A 34 -2.72 5.56 0.90
CA VAL A 34 -2.11 5.40 -0.43
C VAL A 34 -1.24 6.61 -0.73
N GLY A 35 -0.03 6.39 -1.25
CA GLY A 35 0.94 7.44 -1.55
C GLY A 35 1.71 7.98 -0.33
N GLY A 36 1.14 7.92 0.88
CA GLY A 36 1.83 8.30 2.11
C GLY A 36 0.86 8.41 3.28
N MET A 37 1.38 8.77 4.45
CA MET A 37 0.56 9.01 5.65
C MET A 37 1.12 10.16 6.48
N LYS A 38 0.26 10.79 7.28
CA LYS A 38 0.69 11.81 8.25
C LYS A 38 1.66 11.16 9.24
N GLU A 39 2.76 11.86 9.54
CA GLU A 39 3.76 11.40 10.51
C GLU A 39 4.30 9.98 10.20
N ILE A 40 4.55 9.67 8.92
CA ILE A 40 5.01 8.34 8.47
C ILE A 40 6.22 7.81 9.26
N ALA A 41 7.15 8.67 9.65
CA ALA A 41 8.31 8.27 10.46
C ALA A 41 7.91 7.80 11.87
N LEU A 42 6.86 8.34 12.46
CA LEU A 42 6.36 7.89 13.76
C LEU A 42 5.68 6.52 13.62
N HIS A 43 4.78 6.39 12.65
CA HIS A 43 3.96 5.18 12.48
C HIS A 43 4.72 3.97 11.92
N THR A 44 5.86 4.21 11.26
CA THR A 44 6.71 3.15 10.69
C THR A 44 7.99 2.93 11.47
N ASN A 45 8.09 3.50 12.69
CA ASN A 45 9.31 3.46 13.51
C ASN A 45 10.57 3.86 12.72
N ARG A 46 10.45 4.97 11.98
CA ARG A 46 11.47 5.57 11.10
C ARG A 46 11.95 4.68 9.96
N GLN A 47 11.26 3.59 9.65
CA GLN A 47 11.56 2.78 8.46
C GLN A 47 11.36 3.59 7.18
N TYR A 48 10.33 4.46 7.16
CA TYR A 48 10.05 5.37 6.06
C TYR A 48 9.97 6.81 6.57
N VAL A 49 10.52 7.75 5.81
CA VAL A 49 10.55 9.19 6.16
C VAL A 49 9.82 10.09 5.17
N GLY A 50 9.34 9.53 4.05
CA GLY A 50 8.64 10.25 3.01
C GLY A 50 7.64 9.34 2.29
N GLY A 51 6.64 9.97 1.68
CA GLY A 51 5.69 9.30 0.80
C GLY A 51 6.21 9.16 -0.63
N LEU A 52 5.39 8.53 -1.46
CA LEU A 52 5.59 8.43 -2.90
C LEU A 52 5.48 9.80 -3.57
N ILE A 53 6.45 10.11 -4.43
CA ILE A 53 6.36 11.20 -5.41
C ILE A 53 6.21 10.54 -6.78
N GLY A 54 5.00 10.51 -7.31
CA GLY A 54 4.71 9.83 -8.57
C GLY A 54 3.23 9.60 -8.80
N CYS A 55 2.94 8.63 -9.66
CA CYS A 55 1.61 8.31 -10.14
C CYS A 55 1.18 6.91 -9.71
N ILE A 56 -0.04 6.78 -9.21
CA ILE A 56 -0.70 5.50 -8.92
C ILE A 56 -1.95 5.43 -9.80
N SER A 57 -2.15 4.30 -10.46
CA SER A 57 -3.35 4.00 -11.22
C SER A 57 -3.68 2.51 -11.08
N HIS A 58 -4.92 2.12 -11.37
CA HIS A 58 -5.36 0.72 -11.34
C HIS A 58 -5.07 0.03 -10.01
N PHE A 59 -5.73 0.48 -8.95
CA PHE A 59 -5.55 -0.07 -7.60
C PHE A 59 -6.64 -1.08 -7.27
N THR A 60 -6.25 -2.34 -7.10
CA THR A 60 -7.16 -3.45 -6.78
C THR A 60 -6.75 -4.09 -5.46
N LEU A 61 -7.74 -4.31 -4.58
CA LEU A 61 -7.55 -5.02 -3.32
C LEU A 61 -8.15 -6.43 -3.42
N SER A 62 -7.52 -7.37 -2.70
CA SER A 62 -7.84 -8.80 -2.77
C SER A 62 -7.73 -9.32 -4.21
N THR A 63 -8.84 -9.67 -4.84
CA THR A 63 -8.91 -10.29 -6.16
C THR A 63 -9.56 -9.40 -7.21
N ASP A 64 -10.52 -8.56 -6.80
CA ASP A 64 -11.50 -7.97 -7.70
C ASP A 64 -12.11 -6.66 -7.18
N TYR A 65 -11.71 -6.18 -6.01
CA TYR A 65 -12.18 -4.90 -5.51
C TYR A 65 -11.36 -3.76 -6.12
N HIS A 66 -11.87 -3.19 -7.21
CA HIS A 66 -11.28 -2.03 -7.89
C HIS A 66 -11.60 -0.74 -7.14
N VAL A 67 -10.59 -0.12 -6.56
CA VAL A 67 -10.73 1.12 -5.79
C VAL A 67 -10.81 2.31 -6.74
N SER A 68 -11.88 3.10 -6.64
CA SER A 68 -11.97 4.42 -7.27
C SER A 68 -11.15 5.41 -6.46
N LEU A 69 -9.88 5.59 -6.83
CA LEU A 69 -8.87 6.33 -6.05
C LEU A 69 -9.30 7.73 -5.59
N VAL A 70 -10.23 8.38 -6.30
CA VAL A 70 -10.74 9.72 -5.95
C VAL A 70 -12.10 9.64 -5.27
N GLU A 71 -13.01 8.78 -5.74
CA GLU A 71 -14.39 8.73 -5.23
C GLU A 71 -14.48 7.98 -3.90
N ASP A 72 -13.67 6.94 -3.71
CA ASP A 72 -13.64 6.14 -2.48
C ASP A 72 -12.76 6.76 -1.38
N ALA A 73 -12.02 7.82 -1.68
CA ALA A 73 -11.08 8.43 -0.75
C ALA A 73 -11.81 9.22 0.36
N SER A 74 -11.50 8.90 1.61
CA SER A 74 -12.00 9.66 2.77
C SER A 74 -11.31 11.01 2.97
N ASP A 75 -10.02 11.13 2.60
CA ASP A 75 -9.26 12.39 2.58
C ASP A 75 -8.15 12.32 1.51
N GLY A 76 -7.68 13.49 1.06
CA GLY A 76 -6.58 13.63 0.11
C GLY A 76 -5.74 14.87 0.40
N LYS A 77 -4.42 14.76 0.19
CA LYS A 77 -3.46 15.86 0.37
C LYS A 77 -2.48 15.91 -0.79
N ASN A 78 -2.44 17.04 -1.50
CA ASN A 78 -1.56 17.29 -2.66
C ASN A 78 -1.70 16.23 -3.78
N ILE A 79 -2.91 15.71 -3.98
CA ILE A 79 -3.20 14.73 -5.02
C ILE A 79 -3.62 15.48 -6.29
N ASN A 80 -3.09 15.06 -7.44
CA ASN A 80 -3.41 15.60 -8.75
C ASN A 80 -3.55 14.46 -9.76
N THR A 81 -4.24 14.74 -10.87
CA THR A 81 -4.27 13.82 -12.01
C THR A 81 -2.90 13.76 -12.66
N CYS A 82 -2.45 12.55 -12.98
CA CYS A 82 -1.21 12.35 -13.71
C CYS A 82 -1.29 12.97 -15.10
N GLY A 83 -0.24 13.71 -15.48
CA GLY A 83 -0.08 14.21 -16.84
C GLY A 83 0.16 13.07 -17.84
N THR A 84 -0.02 13.37 -19.12
CA THR A 84 0.45 12.50 -20.19
C THR A 84 1.97 12.37 -20.10
N LYS A 85 2.48 11.15 -20.26
CA LYS A 85 3.91 10.95 -20.50
C LYS A 85 4.36 11.63 -21.79
#